data_AF-A0A9P6HK96-F1
#
_entry.id   AF-A0A9P6HK96-F1
#
_cell.length_a   1.000
_cell.length_b   1.000
_cell.length_c   1.000
_cell.angle_alpha   90.00
_cell.angle_beta   90.00
_cell.angle_gamma   90.00
#
_symmetry.space_group_name_H-M   'P 1'
#
loop_
_entity.id
_entity.type
_entity.pdbx_description
1 polymer ?
#
loop_
_entity_poly.entity_id
_entity_poly.type
_entity_poly.pdbx_seq_one_letter_code
_entity_poly.pdbx_strand_id
1 'polypeptide(L)'
;MRFSVPRSLSPSPVRSQRSPRKSGTFRAPSVSSDSEKDEDDNPNSDASSNTSEPEVLPLSVSSSSRRDKSTEETNYIADAIASIRLAISHHDPYEEWSNSTRREARRTARLERSQLTGEQRAKFEAARARDAEVLTLVHQKAKQDIEERLAMMLSKKQAYKQRIDNDAQARAKKTKDRIEAVINYEEDRQRKLLEEQRLAREARERKEQEEEKQRHLALQKQREEKLKQDLFKAKQDAEKQKLEREAKETSEKQATQASLGLSTPLSDWEGGRNLLKRVKAGPLTRVKADREVKMRWNRIRREITPKIGQLTNNNEVIQRVCKELLKLCHPSNFADSQDLYMAVLCSLSKAILLQAEVEVTAEKRSAIPLAQVAFFFVQNLDRFPQIFYMKLVQRTGGWPIPVKPPPEEGVEYSKLAGFREDEALPEYISRVAGLMRVYFRILITPTDQPTNSFFRPTMYWTYFARLMRDRRLLESGPVGPELMATALDVGGVQAREIFGKQWHKLMELLYSGLTDVNSENPIGGKTPEGTAARTRALLEVEKVMNS
;
A
#
# COMPACT_ATOMS: atom_id res chain seq x y z
N MET A 1 -1.86 -61.45 -19.03
CA MET A 1 -0.92 -61.59 -17.89
C MET A 1 -1.02 -60.30 -17.08
N ARG A 2 -1.33 -60.22 -15.79
CA ARG A 2 -1.75 -61.16 -14.74
C ARG A 2 -2.80 -60.43 -13.89
N PHE A 3 -3.82 -61.15 -13.45
CA PHE A 3 -4.79 -60.73 -12.45
C PHE A 3 -4.15 -60.70 -11.06
N SER A 4 -4.57 -59.76 -10.20
CA SER A 4 -4.60 -60.00 -8.75
C SER A 4 -5.65 -59.11 -8.10
N VAL A 5 -6.76 -59.76 -7.70
CA VAL A 5 -7.79 -59.27 -6.77
C VAL A 5 -7.40 -59.70 -5.32
N PRO A 6 -8.17 -59.43 -4.24
CA PRO A 6 -7.65 -58.96 -2.96
C PRO A 6 -7.58 -60.07 -1.89
N ARG A 7 -6.86 -59.83 -0.79
CA ARG A 7 -6.89 -60.66 0.43
C ARG A 7 -6.84 -59.71 1.62
N SER A 8 -7.91 -59.49 2.40
CA SER A 8 -8.66 -60.35 3.35
C SER A 8 -8.20 -60.19 4.81
N LEU A 9 -9.13 -60.42 5.73
CA LEU A 9 -9.24 -59.89 7.09
C LEU A 9 -8.53 -60.70 8.20
N SER A 10 -8.08 -59.97 9.24
CA SER A 10 -8.04 -60.31 10.69
C SER A 10 -6.96 -61.29 11.22
N PRO A 11 -6.75 -61.46 12.57
CA PRO A 11 -6.89 -60.55 13.73
C PRO A 11 -5.69 -60.59 14.73
N SER A 12 -5.41 -59.47 15.43
CA SER A 12 -4.90 -59.38 16.83
C SER A 12 -3.50 -59.99 17.19
N PRO A 13 -2.77 -59.57 18.26
CA PRO A 13 -3.29 -59.00 19.51
C PRO A 13 -2.63 -57.71 20.02
N VAL A 14 -3.47 -57.03 20.79
CA VAL A 14 -3.22 -56.02 21.82
C VAL A 14 -1.90 -56.26 22.56
N ARG A 15 -0.99 -55.28 22.50
CA ARG A 15 -0.03 -55.03 23.56
C ARG A 15 -0.08 -53.56 23.94
N SER A 16 -0.59 -53.33 25.14
CA SER A 16 -0.71 -52.05 25.81
C SER A 16 0.62 -51.28 25.78
N GLN A 17 0.62 -50.04 25.30
CA GLN A 17 1.43 -48.98 25.91
C GLN A 17 0.78 -47.61 25.67
N ARG A 18 0.44 -46.98 26.81
CA ARG A 18 0.49 -45.54 27.11
C ARG A 18 -0.11 -44.57 26.09
N SER A 19 -1.24 -44.01 26.51
CA SER A 19 -1.87 -42.78 26.01
C SER A 19 -0.83 -41.69 25.67
N PRO A 20 -0.75 -41.21 24.41
CA PRO A 20 -0.01 -40.02 24.06
C PRO A 20 -0.92 -38.80 24.16
N ARG A 21 -0.60 -37.87 25.07
CA ARG A 21 -1.15 -36.51 25.04
C ARG A 21 -0.55 -35.75 23.84
N LYS A 22 -1.39 -35.42 22.86
CA LYS A 22 -1.27 -34.30 21.88
C LYS A 22 -2.71 -33.79 21.70
N SER A 23 -3.06 -32.51 21.59
CA SER A 23 -2.47 -31.33 20.93
C SER A 23 -3.22 -30.09 21.49
N GLY A 24 -2.83 -28.84 21.30
CA GLY A 24 -1.92 -28.22 20.33
C GLY A 24 -1.45 -26.84 20.83
N THR A 25 -0.24 -26.41 20.46
CA THR A 25 0.10 -25.59 19.28
C THR A 25 -0.41 -24.14 19.34
N PHE A 26 0.48 -23.20 19.65
CA PHE A 26 0.80 -22.14 18.70
C PHE A 26 2.31 -21.93 18.65
N ARG A 27 2.80 -21.87 17.41
CA ARG A 27 4.20 -21.90 16.98
C ARG A 27 4.46 -20.56 16.32
N ALA A 28 5.31 -19.72 16.90
CA ALA A 28 5.88 -18.55 16.22
C ALA A 28 7.21 -18.96 15.55
N PRO A 29 7.53 -18.47 14.33
CA PRO A 29 8.67 -18.94 13.58
C PRO A 29 9.98 -18.33 14.08
N SER A 30 10.96 -19.22 14.23
CA SER A 30 12.38 -18.94 14.41
C SER A 30 13.01 -18.39 13.13
N VAL A 31 13.73 -17.28 13.25
CA VAL A 31 14.86 -16.96 12.35
C VAL A 31 16.11 -16.75 13.20
N SER A 32 16.98 -17.75 13.15
CA SER A 32 18.45 -17.64 13.22
C SER A 32 18.91 -16.71 12.08
N SER A 33 19.92 -15.85 12.16
CA SER A 33 21.18 -15.85 12.90
C SER A 33 21.72 -14.41 12.90
N ASP A 34 22.24 -13.93 14.03
CA ASP A 34 23.64 -13.54 14.23
C ASP A 34 23.77 -12.39 15.25
N SER A 35 24.18 -12.82 16.45
CA SER A 35 25.06 -12.19 17.44
C SER A 35 25.39 -10.69 17.32
N GLU A 36 25.10 -9.93 18.37
CA GLU A 36 26.14 -9.31 19.22
C GLU A 36 25.51 -8.72 20.49
N LYS A 37 26.21 -8.98 21.60
CA LYS A 37 25.96 -8.43 22.94
C LYS A 37 26.50 -7.00 22.99
N ASP A 38 25.88 -6.14 23.79
CA ASP A 38 26.57 -5.33 24.80
C ASP A 38 25.57 -4.55 25.67
N GLU A 39 26.12 -4.08 26.78
CA GLU A 39 25.52 -3.94 28.11
C GLU A 39 24.84 -2.58 28.39
N ASP A 40 24.11 -2.60 29.51
CA ASP A 40 23.94 -1.56 30.53
C ASP A 40 22.76 -0.55 30.57
N ASP A 41 22.26 -0.50 31.81
CA ASP A 41 21.64 0.56 32.60
C ASP A 41 20.11 0.85 32.58
N ASN A 42 19.50 0.40 33.69
CA ASN A 42 18.38 0.90 34.54
C ASN A 42 17.90 2.37 34.35
N PRO A 43 16.70 2.83 34.84
CA PRO A 43 15.94 2.32 36.00
C PRO A 43 14.37 2.41 35.97
N ASN A 44 13.74 1.83 37.00
CA ASN A 44 12.45 2.20 37.65
C ASN A 44 11.14 2.19 36.85
N SER A 45 10.16 1.35 37.24
CA SER A 45 9.14 1.67 38.27
C SER A 45 7.93 0.70 38.24
N ASP A 46 7.64 0.17 39.43
CA ASP A 46 6.34 -0.15 40.04
C ASP A 46 5.23 -0.88 39.26
N ALA A 47 4.84 -2.06 39.75
CA ALA A 47 3.68 -2.19 40.65
C ALA A 47 3.19 -3.65 40.77
N SER A 48 3.43 -4.21 41.97
CA SER A 48 2.51 -5.04 42.77
C SER A 48 1.63 -6.11 42.13
N SER A 49 1.86 -7.36 42.53
CA SER A 49 0.82 -8.17 43.23
C SER A 49 1.44 -9.44 43.83
N ASN A 50 1.67 -9.40 45.14
CA ASN A 50 2.05 -10.55 45.96
C ASN A 50 0.89 -11.55 46.05
N THR A 51 1.10 -12.77 45.57
CA THR A 51 0.37 -13.97 46.00
C THR A 51 1.37 -14.92 46.64
N SER A 52 1.51 -14.81 47.96
CA SER A 52 2.36 -15.68 48.77
C SER A 52 1.67 -17.04 48.97
N GLU A 53 2.25 -18.08 48.39
CA GLU A 53 2.07 -19.46 48.84
C GLU A 53 2.76 -19.63 50.22
N PRO A 54 2.21 -20.44 51.15
CA PRO A 54 2.86 -20.69 52.42
C PRO A 54 4.01 -21.69 52.23
N GLU A 55 5.23 -21.16 52.34
CA GLU A 55 6.47 -21.94 52.42
C GLU A 55 6.51 -22.69 53.77
N VAL A 56 6.45 -24.02 53.68
CA VAL A 56 6.54 -24.93 54.83
C VAL A 56 8.00 -24.96 55.29
N LEU A 57 8.31 -24.21 56.35
CA LEU A 57 9.61 -24.27 57.02
C LEU A 57 9.77 -25.62 57.72
N PRO A 58 10.85 -26.39 57.48
CA PRO A 58 11.17 -27.55 58.28
C PRO A 58 11.73 -27.08 59.63
N LEU A 59 11.00 -27.33 60.72
CA LEU A 59 11.49 -27.14 62.08
C LEU A 59 12.68 -28.07 62.33
N SER A 60 13.89 -27.55 62.20
CA SER A 60 15.11 -28.19 62.65
C SER A 60 15.09 -28.25 64.18
N VAL A 61 14.80 -29.43 64.72
CA VAL A 61 14.93 -29.71 66.16
C VAL A 61 16.42 -29.71 66.48
N SER A 62 16.93 -28.59 66.99
CA SER A 62 18.25 -28.52 67.59
C SER A 62 18.27 -29.40 68.84
N SER A 63 18.98 -30.52 68.78
CA SER A 63 19.26 -31.37 69.93
C SER A 63 20.21 -30.62 70.88
N SER A 64 19.66 -29.76 71.73
CA SER A 64 20.42 -29.13 72.81
C SER A 64 20.76 -30.19 73.86
N SER A 65 22.06 -30.42 74.03
CA SER A 65 22.74 -31.02 75.18
C SER A 65 21.87 -31.14 76.43
N ARG A 66 21.60 -32.38 76.86
CA ARG A 66 21.02 -32.70 78.16
C ARG A 66 22.01 -32.24 79.24
N ARG A 67 21.77 -31.07 79.82
CA ARG A 67 22.21 -30.80 81.19
C ARG A 67 21.28 -31.59 82.10
N ASP A 68 21.85 -32.32 83.06
CA ASP A 68 21.09 -32.97 84.12
C ASP A 68 20.32 -31.88 84.89
N LYS A 69 19.00 -31.82 84.65
CA LYS A 69 18.11 -30.86 85.29
C LYS A 69 18.00 -31.23 86.76
N SER A 70 18.08 -30.23 87.63
CA SER A 70 17.80 -30.39 89.06
C SER A 70 16.38 -30.93 89.26
N THR A 71 16.17 -31.73 90.31
CA THR A 71 14.86 -32.30 90.66
C THR A 71 13.77 -31.22 90.84
N GLU A 72 14.16 -30.01 91.24
CA GLU A 72 13.25 -28.87 91.39
C GLU A 72 12.76 -28.33 90.03
N GLU A 73 13.61 -28.29 89.01
CA GLU A 73 13.24 -27.84 87.66
C GLU A 73 12.30 -28.84 87.00
N THR A 74 12.50 -30.15 87.22
CA THR A 74 11.59 -31.17 86.71
C THR A 74 10.20 -31.09 87.35
N ASN A 75 10.14 -30.74 88.64
CA ASN A 75 8.87 -30.53 89.32
C ASN A 75 8.16 -29.28 88.83
N TYR A 76 8.87 -28.16 88.63
CA TYR A 76 8.27 -26.94 88.06
C TYR A 76 7.74 -27.16 86.63
N ILE A 77 8.49 -27.89 85.79
CA ILE A 77 8.02 -28.26 84.44
C ILE A 77 6.80 -29.19 84.52
N ALA A 78 6.80 -30.17 85.43
CA ALA A 78 5.67 -31.07 85.61
C ALA A 78 4.42 -30.30 86.07
N ASP A 79 4.58 -29.33 86.97
CA ASP A 79 3.49 -28.50 87.49
C ASP A 79 2.99 -27.48 86.47
N ALA A 80 3.89 -26.91 85.65
CA ALA A 80 3.55 -26.10 84.48
C ALA A 80 2.78 -26.92 83.43
N ILE A 81 3.20 -28.16 83.17
CA ILE A 81 2.50 -29.05 82.25
C ILE A 81 1.15 -29.48 82.86
N ALA A 82 1.08 -29.73 84.16
CA ALA A 82 -0.16 -30.08 84.85
C ALA A 82 -1.16 -28.93 84.84
N SER A 83 -0.73 -27.69 85.09
CA SER A 83 -1.57 -26.49 85.01
C SER A 83 -2.01 -26.18 83.58
N ILE A 84 -1.15 -26.34 82.58
CA ILE A 84 -1.54 -26.25 81.16
C ILE A 84 -2.57 -27.32 80.81
N ARG A 85 -2.37 -28.57 81.25
CA ARG A 85 -3.34 -29.65 81.05
C ARG A 85 -4.66 -29.37 81.73
N LEU A 86 -4.64 -28.84 82.96
CA LEU A 86 -5.83 -28.44 83.71
C LEU A 86 -6.59 -27.32 83.00
N ALA A 87 -5.89 -26.29 82.53
CA ALA A 87 -6.46 -25.18 81.76
C ALA A 87 -7.04 -25.63 80.40
N ILE A 88 -6.38 -26.57 79.72
CA ILE A 88 -6.88 -27.14 78.46
C ILE A 88 -8.06 -28.11 78.71
N SER A 89 -8.08 -28.79 79.85
CA SER A 89 -9.20 -29.66 80.25
C SER A 89 -10.37 -28.92 80.87
N HIS A 90 -10.22 -27.62 81.17
CA HIS A 90 -11.31 -26.79 81.68
C HIS A 90 -12.31 -26.56 80.55
N HIS A 91 -13.36 -27.37 80.58
CA HIS A 91 -14.46 -27.31 79.65
C HIS A 91 -15.41 -26.20 80.09
N ASP A 92 -15.32 -25.04 79.46
CA ASP A 92 -16.30 -23.97 79.61
C ASP A 92 -17.45 -24.19 78.62
N PRO A 93 -18.67 -24.56 79.09
CA PRO A 93 -19.83 -24.76 78.21
C PRO A 93 -20.17 -23.52 77.37
N TYR A 94 -19.85 -22.32 77.87
CA TYR A 94 -20.10 -21.08 77.15
C TYR A 94 -19.16 -20.91 75.94
N GLU A 95 -17.89 -21.28 76.07
CA GLU A 95 -16.94 -21.23 74.95
C GLU A 95 -17.31 -22.22 73.85
N GLU A 96 -17.76 -23.43 74.21
CA GLU A 96 -18.22 -24.41 73.23
C GLU A 96 -19.46 -23.96 72.49
N TRP A 97 -20.43 -23.40 73.22
CA TRP A 97 -21.62 -22.82 72.62
C TRP A 97 -21.28 -21.67 71.66
N SER A 98 -20.40 -20.76 72.08
CA SER A 98 -19.91 -19.64 71.25
C SER A 98 -19.17 -20.14 70.00
N ASN A 99 -18.31 -21.14 70.16
CA ASN A 99 -17.57 -21.75 69.06
C ASN A 99 -18.48 -22.51 68.09
N SER A 100 -19.48 -23.24 68.59
CA SER A 100 -20.47 -23.93 67.74
C SER A 100 -21.30 -22.92 66.96
N THR A 101 -21.81 -21.88 67.62
CA THR A 101 -22.58 -20.80 67.00
C THR A 101 -21.78 -20.08 65.92
N ARG A 102 -20.49 -19.77 66.18
CA ARG A 102 -19.60 -19.18 65.18
C ARG A 102 -19.35 -20.11 63.99
N ARG A 103 -19.20 -21.42 64.22
CA ARG A 103 -19.04 -22.41 63.14
C ARG A 103 -20.30 -22.53 62.31
N GLU A 104 -21.47 -22.58 62.94
CA GLU A 104 -22.76 -22.62 62.26
C GLU A 104 -23.02 -21.36 61.45
N ALA A 105 -22.80 -20.17 62.02
CA ALA A 105 -22.91 -18.90 61.31
C ALA A 105 -21.99 -18.83 60.09
N ARG A 106 -20.77 -19.38 60.18
CA ARG A 106 -19.85 -19.47 59.03
C ARG A 106 -20.34 -20.46 57.97
N ARG A 107 -20.96 -21.57 58.37
CA ARG A 107 -21.53 -22.54 57.43
C ARG A 107 -22.73 -21.95 56.70
N THR A 108 -23.65 -21.30 57.40
CA THR A 108 -24.82 -20.65 56.80
C THR A 108 -24.39 -19.54 55.85
N ALA A 109 -23.49 -18.65 56.28
CA ALA A 109 -22.98 -17.57 55.42
C ALA A 109 -22.27 -18.10 54.16
N ARG A 110 -21.54 -19.23 54.25
CA ARG A 110 -20.92 -19.87 53.07
C ARG A 110 -21.96 -20.45 52.12
N LEU A 111 -23.01 -21.06 52.65
CA LEU A 111 -24.08 -21.66 51.86
C LEU A 111 -24.89 -20.58 51.13
N GLU A 112 -25.27 -19.51 51.83
CA GLU A 112 -25.93 -18.34 51.24
C GLU A 112 -25.06 -17.68 50.17
N ARG A 113 -23.76 -17.47 50.43
CA ARG A 113 -22.84 -16.92 49.43
C ARG A 113 -22.73 -17.83 48.20
N SER A 114 -22.70 -19.14 48.38
CA SER A 114 -22.68 -20.11 47.27
C SER A 114 -23.95 -20.03 46.43
N GLN A 115 -25.12 -19.96 47.08
CA GLN A 115 -26.42 -19.81 46.41
C GLN A 115 -26.50 -18.50 45.64
N LEU A 116 -26.18 -17.36 46.26
CA LEU A 116 -26.19 -16.06 45.60
C LEU A 116 -25.22 -16.01 44.42
N THR A 117 -24.03 -16.59 44.56
CA THR A 117 -23.07 -16.67 43.45
C THR A 117 -23.59 -17.55 42.31
N GLY A 118 -24.26 -18.66 42.65
CA GLY A 118 -24.90 -19.55 41.67
C GLY A 118 -26.01 -18.85 40.91
N GLU A 119 -26.90 -18.14 41.60
CA GLU A 119 -27.99 -17.37 40.99
C GLU A 119 -27.48 -16.24 40.08
N GLN A 120 -26.45 -15.51 40.53
CA GLN A 120 -25.83 -14.47 39.70
C GLN A 120 -25.23 -15.06 38.44
N ARG A 121 -24.48 -16.18 38.54
CA ARG A 121 -23.92 -16.87 37.37
C ARG A 121 -25.01 -17.33 36.41
N ALA A 122 -26.08 -17.95 36.90
CA ALA A 122 -27.20 -18.38 36.07
C ALA A 122 -27.87 -17.20 35.34
N LYS A 123 -28.05 -16.05 36.02
CA LYS A 123 -28.59 -14.83 35.39
C LYS A 123 -27.66 -14.30 34.28
N PHE A 124 -26.35 -14.28 34.52
CA PHE A 124 -25.37 -13.84 33.51
C PHE A 124 -25.27 -14.80 32.33
N GLU A 125 -25.38 -16.11 32.55
CA GLU A 125 -25.39 -17.12 31.49
C GLU A 125 -26.66 -17.01 30.63
N ALA A 126 -27.83 -16.82 31.26
CA ALA A 126 -29.08 -16.61 30.55
C ALA A 126 -29.06 -15.31 29.72
N ALA A 127 -28.47 -14.23 30.23
CA ALA A 127 -28.29 -12.99 29.46
C ALA A 127 -27.36 -13.20 28.25
N ARG A 128 -26.20 -13.84 28.46
CA ARG A 128 -25.27 -14.15 27.37
C ARG A 128 -25.88 -15.06 26.29
N ALA A 129 -26.71 -16.03 26.68
CA ALA A 129 -27.40 -16.88 25.72
C ALA A 129 -28.35 -16.08 24.81
N ARG A 130 -29.13 -15.15 25.38
CA ARG A 130 -30.01 -14.26 24.61
C ARG A 130 -29.24 -13.33 23.68
N ASP A 131 -28.15 -12.75 24.16
CA ASP A 131 -27.31 -11.87 23.33
C ASP A 131 -26.68 -12.65 22.17
N ALA A 132 -26.25 -13.89 22.42
CA ALA A 132 -25.74 -14.78 21.38
C ALA A 132 -26.82 -15.09 20.33
N GLU A 133 -28.05 -15.41 20.73
CA GLU A 133 -29.17 -15.64 19.81
C GLU A 133 -29.45 -14.40 18.95
N VAL A 134 -29.51 -13.21 19.54
CA VAL A 134 -29.70 -11.94 18.82
C VAL A 134 -28.58 -11.72 17.79
N LEU A 135 -27.32 -11.93 18.19
CA LEU A 135 -26.18 -11.82 17.28
C LEU A 135 -26.26 -12.83 16.13
N THR A 136 -26.68 -14.08 16.40
CA THR A 136 -26.85 -15.06 15.33
C THR A 136 -27.91 -14.65 14.31
N LEU A 137 -29.03 -14.07 14.76
CA LEU A 137 -30.09 -13.56 13.87
C LEU A 137 -29.60 -12.36 13.03
N VAL A 138 -28.83 -11.45 13.63
CA VAL A 138 -28.23 -10.32 12.91
C VAL A 138 -27.24 -10.82 11.85
N HIS A 139 -26.39 -11.79 12.20
CA HIS A 139 -25.44 -12.38 11.26
C HIS A 139 -26.14 -13.12 10.11
N GLN A 140 -27.25 -13.82 10.39
CA GLN A 140 -28.04 -14.49 9.36
C GLN A 140 -28.66 -13.50 8.38
N LYS A 141 -29.22 -12.39 8.86
CA LYS A 141 -29.74 -11.30 8.00
C LYS A 141 -28.63 -10.66 7.15
N ALA A 142 -27.50 -10.34 7.77
CA ALA A 142 -26.36 -9.79 7.05
C ALA A 142 -25.84 -10.74 5.96
N LYS A 143 -25.85 -12.06 6.21
CA LYS A 143 -25.48 -13.06 5.22
C LYS A 143 -26.44 -13.09 4.04
N GLN A 144 -27.75 -13.03 4.30
CA GLN A 144 -28.78 -12.95 3.25
C GLN A 144 -28.61 -11.70 2.38
N ASP A 145 -28.42 -10.53 3.01
CA ASP A 145 -28.18 -9.27 2.28
C ASP A 145 -26.93 -9.32 1.38
N ILE A 146 -25.87 -9.98 1.85
CA ILE A 146 -24.64 -10.18 1.07
C ILE A 146 -24.91 -11.13 -0.11
N GLU A 147 -25.62 -12.24 0.11
CA GLU A 147 -25.98 -13.19 -0.94
C GLU A 147 -26.84 -12.54 -2.03
N GLU A 148 -27.82 -11.72 -1.66
CA GLU A 148 -28.66 -10.97 -2.59
C GLU A 148 -27.86 -9.94 -3.41
N ARG A 149 -26.96 -9.19 -2.76
CA ARG A 149 -26.07 -8.24 -3.46
C ARG A 149 -25.13 -8.94 -4.42
N LEU A 150 -24.57 -10.09 -4.04
CA LEU A 150 -23.72 -10.90 -4.91
C LEU A 150 -24.51 -11.44 -6.10
N ALA A 151 -25.73 -11.94 -5.90
CA ALA A 151 -26.61 -12.39 -6.98
C ALA A 151 -26.92 -11.25 -7.96
N MET A 152 -27.23 -10.05 -7.45
CA MET A 152 -27.46 -8.86 -8.28
C MET A 152 -26.21 -8.47 -9.10
N MET A 153 -25.03 -8.49 -8.47
CA MET A 153 -23.75 -8.19 -9.14
C MET A 153 -23.43 -9.20 -10.25
N LEU A 154 -23.67 -10.49 -9.99
CA LEU A 154 -23.48 -11.56 -10.99
C LEU A 154 -24.44 -11.40 -12.18
N SER A 155 -25.72 -11.11 -11.92
CA SER A 155 -26.70 -10.83 -12.97
C SER A 155 -26.31 -9.62 -13.82
N LYS A 156 -25.89 -8.51 -13.19
CA LYS A 156 -25.38 -7.32 -13.90
C LYS A 156 -24.16 -7.64 -14.76
N LYS A 157 -23.21 -8.42 -14.23
CA LYS A 157 -22.01 -8.84 -14.96
C LYS A 157 -22.37 -9.71 -16.18
N GLN A 158 -23.33 -10.61 -16.05
CA GLN A 158 -23.80 -11.46 -17.14
C GLN A 158 -24.50 -10.64 -18.22
N ALA A 159 -25.39 -9.71 -17.84
CA ALA A 159 -26.04 -8.80 -18.79
C ALA A 159 -25.03 -7.91 -19.52
N TYR A 160 -24.00 -7.42 -18.82
CA TYR A 160 -22.94 -6.62 -19.42
C TYR A 160 -22.10 -7.42 -20.42
N LYS A 161 -21.72 -8.66 -20.09
CA LYS A 161 -21.03 -9.56 -21.03
C LYS A 161 -21.87 -9.81 -22.28
N GLN A 162 -23.15 -10.12 -22.13
CA GLN A 162 -24.06 -10.31 -23.27
C GLN A 162 -24.15 -9.06 -24.16
N ARG A 163 -24.15 -7.84 -23.58
CA ARG A 163 -24.11 -6.61 -24.36
C ARG A 163 -22.82 -6.47 -25.18
N ILE A 164 -21.66 -6.74 -24.56
CA ILE A 164 -20.38 -6.71 -25.27
C ILE A 164 -20.35 -7.75 -26.40
N ASP A 165 -20.82 -8.97 -26.13
CA ASP A 165 -20.85 -10.04 -27.12
C ASP A 165 -21.76 -9.68 -28.30
N ASN A 166 -22.94 -9.11 -28.03
CA ASN A 166 -23.86 -8.61 -29.06
C ASN A 166 -23.26 -7.47 -29.87
N ASP A 167 -22.58 -6.51 -29.23
CA ASP A 167 -21.90 -5.40 -29.91
C ASP A 167 -20.74 -5.90 -30.78
N ALA A 168 -19.98 -6.88 -30.30
CA ALA A 168 -18.91 -7.53 -31.05
C ALA A 168 -19.44 -8.28 -32.27
N GLN A 169 -20.54 -9.03 -32.12
CA GLN A 169 -21.22 -9.71 -33.22
C GLN A 169 -21.77 -8.70 -34.24
N ALA A 170 -22.36 -7.59 -33.79
CA ALA A 170 -22.85 -6.54 -34.67
C ALA A 170 -21.73 -5.87 -35.48
N ARG A 171 -20.56 -5.63 -34.86
CA ARG A 171 -19.38 -5.12 -35.56
C ARG A 171 -18.82 -6.15 -36.54
N ALA A 172 -18.72 -7.41 -36.13
CA ALA A 172 -18.25 -8.50 -36.99
C ALA A 172 -19.15 -8.65 -38.23
N LYS A 173 -20.48 -8.56 -38.06
CA LYS A 173 -21.43 -8.58 -39.18
C LYS A 173 -21.20 -7.41 -40.13
N LYS A 174 -21.10 -6.17 -39.63
CA LYS A 174 -20.80 -4.99 -40.46
C LYS A 174 -19.47 -5.12 -41.22
N THR A 175 -18.46 -5.72 -40.61
CA THR A 175 -17.17 -5.95 -41.28
C THR A 175 -17.30 -7.01 -42.38
N LYS A 176 -18.03 -8.11 -42.13
CA LYS A 176 -18.33 -9.12 -43.15
C LYS A 176 -19.10 -8.52 -44.33
N ASP A 177 -20.16 -7.76 -44.07
CA ASP A 177 -20.97 -7.11 -45.10
C ASP A 177 -20.10 -6.16 -45.98
N ARG A 178 -19.13 -5.46 -45.37
CA ARG A 178 -18.17 -4.62 -46.11
C ARG A 178 -17.21 -5.43 -46.97
N ILE A 179 -16.67 -6.54 -46.44
CA ILE A 179 -15.76 -7.41 -47.19
C ILE A 179 -16.50 -8.04 -48.37
N GLU A 180 -17.71 -8.55 -48.16
CA GLU A 180 -18.55 -9.11 -49.23
C GLU A 180 -18.90 -8.07 -50.29
N ALA A 181 -19.19 -6.82 -49.91
CA ALA A 181 -19.42 -5.74 -50.86
C ALA A 181 -18.17 -5.43 -51.72
N VAL A 182 -16.98 -5.47 -51.13
CA VAL A 182 -15.72 -5.26 -51.86
C VAL A 182 -15.43 -6.44 -52.79
N ILE A 183 -15.60 -7.68 -52.32
CA ILE A 183 -15.43 -8.88 -53.13
C ILE A 183 -16.38 -8.86 -54.32
N ASN A 184 -17.66 -8.59 -54.12
CA ASN A 184 -18.64 -8.50 -55.20
C ASN A 184 -18.28 -7.41 -56.22
N TYR A 185 -17.80 -6.25 -55.75
CA TYR A 185 -17.34 -5.18 -56.63
C TYR A 185 -16.10 -5.57 -57.45
N GLU A 186 -15.16 -6.31 -56.85
CA GLU A 186 -13.97 -6.82 -57.54
C GLU A 186 -14.32 -7.94 -58.53
N GLU A 187 -15.21 -8.87 -58.15
CA GLU A 187 -15.71 -9.92 -59.03
C GLU A 187 -16.46 -9.34 -60.23
N ASP A 188 -17.35 -8.36 -60.03
CA ASP A 188 -18.05 -7.69 -61.12
C ASP A 188 -17.09 -6.92 -62.04
N ARG A 189 -16.05 -6.31 -61.46
CA ARG A 189 -14.99 -5.65 -62.24
C ARG A 189 -14.17 -6.65 -63.04
N GLN A 190 -13.83 -7.80 -62.46
CA GLN A 190 -13.13 -8.87 -63.17
C GLN A 190 -13.99 -9.49 -64.27
N ARG A 191 -15.30 -9.69 -64.04
CA ARG A 191 -16.25 -10.16 -65.05
C ARG A 191 -16.32 -9.19 -66.23
N LYS A 192 -16.43 -7.89 -65.97
CA LYS A 192 -16.40 -6.85 -67.03
C LYS A 192 -15.08 -6.84 -67.79
N LEU A 193 -13.94 -6.95 -67.09
CA LEU A 193 -12.63 -7.01 -67.74
C LEU A 193 -12.47 -8.29 -68.59
N LEU A 194 -12.99 -9.42 -68.14
CA LEU A 194 -12.97 -10.68 -68.90
C LEU A 194 -13.91 -10.63 -70.11
N GLU A 195 -15.08 -10.00 -69.99
CA GLU A 195 -15.99 -9.75 -71.12
C GLU A 195 -15.37 -8.80 -72.14
N GLU A 196 -14.76 -7.70 -71.69
CA GLU A 196 -14.00 -6.77 -72.54
C GLU A 196 -12.78 -7.46 -73.18
N GLN A 197 -12.11 -8.38 -72.48
CA GLN A 197 -10.99 -9.13 -73.02
C GLN A 197 -11.44 -10.21 -74.02
N ARG A 198 -12.63 -10.79 -73.87
CA ARG A 198 -13.24 -11.68 -74.88
C ARG A 198 -13.67 -10.89 -76.12
N LEU A 199 -14.32 -9.74 -75.94
CA LEU A 199 -14.68 -8.83 -77.04
C LEU A 199 -13.43 -8.28 -77.74
N ALA A 200 -12.37 -7.98 -77.00
CA ALA A 200 -11.09 -7.54 -77.55
C ALA A 200 -10.31 -8.66 -78.23
N ARG A 201 -10.54 -9.93 -77.89
CA ARG A 201 -9.95 -11.09 -78.58
C ARG A 201 -10.67 -11.35 -79.91
N GLU A 202 -11.99 -11.25 -79.95
CA GLU A 202 -12.77 -11.23 -81.21
C GLU A 202 -12.45 -10.00 -82.08
N ALA A 203 -12.21 -8.83 -81.48
CA ALA A 203 -11.77 -7.63 -82.19
C ALA A 203 -10.30 -7.69 -82.62
N ARG A 204 -9.43 -8.45 -81.94
CA ARG A 204 -8.04 -8.70 -82.34
C ARG A 204 -7.95 -9.71 -83.47
N GLU A 205 -8.79 -10.74 -83.51
CA GLU A 205 -8.88 -11.62 -84.69
C GLU A 205 -9.43 -10.87 -85.92
N ARG A 206 -10.31 -9.88 -85.75
CA ARG A 206 -10.70 -8.95 -86.83
C ARG A 206 -9.62 -7.90 -87.17
N LYS A 207 -8.75 -7.51 -86.23
CA LYS A 207 -7.68 -6.52 -86.44
C LYS A 207 -6.35 -7.09 -86.91
N GLU A 208 -6.08 -8.37 -86.70
CA GLU A 208 -4.93 -9.06 -87.32
C GLU A 208 -5.07 -9.14 -88.86
N GLN A 209 -6.29 -8.95 -89.39
CA GLN A 209 -6.53 -8.76 -90.82
C GLN A 209 -6.38 -7.29 -91.30
N GLU A 210 -6.24 -6.31 -90.40
CA GLU A 210 -6.01 -4.89 -90.71
C GLU A 210 -4.63 -4.36 -90.24
N GLU A 211 -3.92 -5.08 -89.36
CA GLU A 211 -2.63 -4.72 -88.77
C GLU A 211 -1.41 -5.09 -89.63
N GLU A 212 -1.60 -5.46 -90.90
CA GLU A 212 -0.54 -5.36 -91.91
C GLU A 212 -0.41 -3.92 -92.46
N LYS A 213 -1.39 -3.03 -92.20
CA LYS A 213 -1.46 -1.70 -92.85
C LYS A 213 -1.09 -0.48 -92.02
N GLN A 214 -0.92 -0.53 -90.71
CA GLN A 214 -0.61 0.70 -89.98
C GLN A 214 0.44 0.51 -88.89
N ARG A 215 1.68 0.38 -89.37
CA ARG A 215 2.92 0.80 -88.70
C ARG A 215 2.94 2.28 -88.25
N HIS A 216 1.80 2.98 -88.14
CA HIS A 216 1.77 4.44 -88.08
C HIS A 216 1.26 5.05 -86.77
N LEU A 217 1.02 4.28 -85.71
CA LEU A 217 0.66 4.87 -84.41
C LEU A 217 1.58 4.43 -83.26
N ALA A 218 2.86 4.21 -83.59
CA ALA A 218 3.96 4.06 -82.64
C ALA A 218 4.27 5.36 -81.85
N LEU A 219 3.58 6.48 -82.12
CA LEU A 219 3.85 7.78 -81.49
C LEU A 219 2.95 8.14 -80.28
N GLN A 220 1.89 7.36 -79.98
CA GLN A 220 0.99 7.69 -78.85
C GLN A 220 1.30 6.97 -77.53
N LYS A 221 2.11 5.90 -77.53
CA LYS A 221 2.38 5.11 -76.31
C LYS A 221 3.36 5.76 -75.32
N GLN A 222 4.04 6.86 -75.67
CA GLN A 222 4.95 7.55 -74.74
C GLN A 222 4.29 8.60 -73.84
N ARG A 223 2.99 8.91 -74.03
CA ARG A 223 2.28 9.91 -73.18
C ARG A 223 1.42 9.31 -72.06
N GLU A 224 1.00 8.04 -72.15
CA GLU A 224 0.17 7.41 -71.11
C GLU A 224 0.95 6.81 -69.93
N GLU A 225 2.23 6.47 -70.10
CA GLU A 225 3.07 5.95 -69.00
C GLU A 225 3.50 7.04 -68.01
N LYS A 226 3.63 8.31 -68.44
CA LYS A 226 3.96 9.43 -67.55
C LYS A 226 2.78 9.85 -66.66
N LEU A 227 1.55 9.86 -67.19
CA LEU A 227 0.34 10.24 -66.43
C LEU A 227 -0.03 9.25 -65.32
N LYS A 228 0.27 7.95 -65.48
CA LYS A 228 0.02 6.93 -64.44
C LYS A 228 1.06 6.95 -63.31
N GLN A 229 2.29 7.35 -63.59
CA GLN A 229 3.33 7.50 -62.55
C GLN A 229 3.13 8.77 -61.71
N ASP A 230 2.58 9.85 -62.29
CA ASP A 230 2.34 11.10 -61.57
C ASP A 230 1.10 11.05 -60.66
N LEU A 231 0.05 10.31 -61.04
CA LEU A 231 -1.16 10.13 -60.21
C LEU A 231 -0.96 9.21 -59.00
N PHE A 232 -0.02 8.25 -59.07
CA PHE A 232 0.31 7.36 -57.95
C PHE A 232 1.23 8.05 -56.93
N LYS A 233 2.18 8.88 -57.40
CA LYS A 233 3.04 9.71 -56.54
C LYS A 233 2.23 10.82 -55.83
N ALA A 234 1.32 11.50 -56.54
CA ALA A 234 0.47 12.54 -55.93
C ALA A 234 -0.46 12.02 -54.82
N LYS A 235 -0.92 10.76 -54.89
CA LYS A 235 -1.75 10.15 -53.84
C LYS A 235 -0.93 9.69 -52.62
N GLN A 236 0.27 9.13 -52.83
CA GLN A 236 1.17 8.79 -51.73
C GLN A 236 1.72 10.03 -51.01
N ASP A 237 1.96 11.11 -51.73
CA ASP A 237 2.45 12.37 -51.15
C ASP A 237 1.34 13.12 -50.40
N ALA A 238 0.08 13.02 -50.83
CA ALA A 238 -1.06 13.61 -50.12
C ALA A 238 -1.41 12.87 -48.81
N GLU A 239 -1.25 11.55 -48.78
CA GLU A 239 -1.47 10.74 -47.56
C GLU A 239 -0.31 10.90 -46.57
N LYS A 240 0.94 10.91 -47.06
CA LYS A 240 2.11 11.26 -46.24
C LYS A 240 2.02 12.68 -45.69
N GLN A 241 1.59 13.66 -46.48
CA GLN A 241 1.41 15.04 -45.99
C GLN A 241 0.28 15.17 -44.96
N LYS A 242 -0.79 14.38 -45.02
CA LYS A 242 -1.84 14.40 -43.98
C LYS A 242 -1.33 13.78 -42.67
N LEU A 243 -0.67 12.63 -42.74
CA LEU A 243 -0.06 11.97 -41.58
C LEU A 243 1.07 12.83 -40.97
N GLU A 244 1.85 13.52 -41.82
CA GLU A 244 2.91 14.41 -41.38
C GLU A 244 2.37 15.74 -40.85
N ARG A 245 1.22 16.25 -41.34
CA ARG A 245 0.52 17.42 -40.76
C ARG A 245 -0.16 17.08 -39.44
N GLU A 246 -0.74 15.90 -39.28
CA GLU A 246 -1.28 15.45 -37.99
C GLU A 246 -0.16 15.14 -36.97
N ALA A 247 0.96 14.57 -37.41
CA ALA A 247 2.16 14.40 -36.59
C ALA A 247 2.83 15.75 -36.24
N LYS A 248 2.87 16.71 -37.17
CA LYS A 248 3.37 18.07 -36.91
C LYS A 248 2.42 18.86 -36.02
N GLU A 249 1.11 18.79 -36.19
CA GLU A 249 0.16 19.45 -35.29
C GLU A 249 0.19 18.86 -33.88
N THR A 250 0.32 17.54 -33.73
CA THR A 250 0.48 16.92 -32.41
C THR A 250 1.83 17.25 -31.80
N SER A 251 2.90 17.26 -32.59
CA SER A 251 4.24 17.72 -32.20
C SER A 251 4.27 19.19 -31.82
N GLU A 252 3.56 20.07 -32.52
CA GLU A 252 3.48 21.50 -32.27
C GLU A 252 2.57 21.81 -31.07
N LYS A 253 1.47 21.08 -30.89
CA LYS A 253 0.64 21.16 -29.67
C LYS A 253 1.42 20.65 -28.45
N GLN A 254 2.23 19.60 -28.59
CA GLN A 254 3.12 19.12 -27.55
C GLN A 254 4.30 20.07 -27.30
N ALA A 255 4.87 20.67 -28.34
CA ALA A 255 5.97 21.63 -28.23
C ALA A 255 5.51 22.98 -27.65
N THR A 256 4.30 23.43 -27.98
CA THR A 256 3.67 24.61 -27.37
C THR A 256 3.24 24.34 -25.93
N GLN A 257 2.75 23.14 -25.59
CA GLN A 257 2.53 22.76 -24.19
C GLN A 257 3.85 22.63 -23.41
N ALA A 258 4.90 22.10 -24.02
CA ALA A 258 6.22 22.00 -23.43
C ALA A 258 6.88 23.38 -23.25
N SER A 259 6.69 24.31 -24.19
CA SER A 259 7.19 25.69 -24.08
C SER A 259 6.42 26.50 -23.03
N LEU A 260 5.14 26.18 -22.81
CA LEU A 260 4.32 26.72 -21.70
C LEU A 260 4.58 26.00 -20.36
N GLY A 261 5.45 24.99 -20.31
CA GLY A 261 5.77 24.24 -19.09
C GLY A 261 4.62 23.38 -18.54
N LEU A 262 3.56 23.16 -19.33
CA LEU A 262 2.39 22.36 -18.95
C LEU A 262 2.63 20.89 -19.32
N SER A 263 3.54 20.24 -18.58
CA SER A 263 3.70 18.79 -18.69
C SER A 263 2.39 18.07 -18.31
N THR A 264 2.07 16.99 -19.02
CA THR A 264 0.87 16.20 -18.71
C THR A 264 1.12 15.37 -17.44
N PRO A 265 0.08 15.13 -16.60
CA PRO A 265 0.22 14.32 -15.39
C PRO A 265 0.80 12.93 -15.66
N LEU A 266 0.41 12.31 -16.79
CA LEU A 266 0.91 11.00 -17.21
C LEU A 266 2.38 11.05 -17.62
N SER A 267 2.80 12.05 -18.40
CA SER A 267 4.20 12.17 -18.83
C SER A 267 5.15 12.34 -17.64
N ASP A 268 4.77 13.15 -16.64
CA ASP A 268 5.57 13.32 -15.43
C ASP A 268 5.71 12.00 -14.64
N TRP A 269 4.63 11.21 -14.56
CA TRP A 269 4.62 9.92 -13.88
C TRP A 269 5.46 8.87 -14.63
N GLU A 270 5.29 8.79 -15.95
CA GLU A 270 6.07 7.94 -16.84
C GLU A 270 7.56 8.29 -16.78
N GLY A 271 7.93 9.57 -16.68
CA GLY A 271 9.30 10.02 -16.52
C GLY A 271 9.98 9.40 -15.28
N GLY A 272 9.30 9.46 -14.13
CA GLY A 272 9.76 8.80 -12.90
C GLY A 272 9.82 7.28 -13.03
N ARG A 273 8.82 6.67 -13.67
CA ARG A 273 8.76 5.20 -13.86
C ARG A 273 9.84 4.68 -14.81
N ASN A 274 10.09 5.38 -15.91
CA ASN A 274 11.11 5.03 -16.89
C ASN A 274 12.52 5.23 -16.32
N LEU A 275 12.73 6.26 -15.49
CA LEU A 275 13.98 6.40 -14.74
C LEU A 275 14.18 5.21 -13.79
N LEU A 276 13.13 4.74 -13.12
CA LEU A 276 13.20 3.57 -12.25
C LEU A 276 13.61 2.30 -12.99
N LYS A 277 13.01 2.06 -14.16
CA LYS A 277 13.35 0.91 -15.02
C LYS A 277 14.82 0.99 -15.45
N ARG A 278 15.27 2.15 -15.94
CA ARG A 278 16.67 2.38 -16.36
C ARG A 278 17.68 2.19 -15.22
N VAL A 279 17.42 2.78 -14.05
CA VAL A 279 18.31 2.70 -12.89
C VAL A 279 18.40 1.28 -12.34
N LYS A 280 17.26 0.55 -12.31
CA LYS A 280 17.24 -0.86 -11.89
C LYS A 280 17.94 -1.78 -12.89
N ALA A 281 17.74 -1.58 -14.20
CA ALA A 281 18.31 -2.44 -15.23
C ALA A 281 19.82 -2.21 -15.44
N GLY A 282 20.29 -0.95 -15.32
CA GLY A 282 21.68 -0.58 -15.56
C GLY A 282 22.51 -0.44 -14.27
N PRO A 283 22.64 0.77 -13.69
CA PRO A 283 23.55 1.06 -12.58
C PRO A 283 23.47 0.09 -11.41
N LEU A 284 22.26 -0.24 -10.93
CA LEU A 284 22.10 -1.12 -9.78
C LEU A 284 22.51 -2.57 -10.09
N THR A 285 22.26 -3.05 -11.30
CA THR A 285 22.67 -4.41 -11.70
C THR A 285 24.19 -4.50 -11.78
N ARG A 286 24.84 -3.50 -12.40
CA ARG A 286 26.30 -3.45 -12.52
C ARG A 286 27.00 -3.36 -11.16
N VAL A 287 26.52 -2.49 -10.27
CA VAL A 287 27.03 -2.37 -8.88
C VAL A 287 26.86 -3.66 -8.09
N LYS A 288 25.80 -4.45 -8.36
CA LYS A 288 25.57 -5.72 -7.67
C LYS A 288 26.37 -6.89 -8.24
N ALA A 289 26.73 -6.82 -9.52
CA ALA A 289 27.52 -7.84 -10.20
C ALA A 289 28.99 -7.77 -9.78
N ASP A 290 29.54 -6.57 -9.60
CA ASP A 290 30.89 -6.37 -9.09
C ASP A 290 30.95 -6.50 -7.57
N ARG A 291 31.76 -7.45 -7.07
CA ARG A 291 31.90 -7.74 -5.65
C ARG A 291 32.51 -6.57 -4.87
N GLU A 292 33.52 -5.90 -5.40
CA GLU A 292 34.24 -4.83 -4.71
C GLU A 292 33.38 -3.56 -4.61
N VAL A 293 32.76 -3.17 -5.72
CA VAL A 293 31.84 -2.03 -5.77
C VAL A 293 30.63 -2.28 -4.87
N LYS A 294 30.10 -3.52 -4.84
CA LYS A 294 29.02 -3.92 -3.93
C LYS A 294 29.41 -3.81 -2.46
N MET A 295 30.63 -4.21 -2.09
CA MET A 295 31.12 -4.07 -0.71
C MET A 295 31.20 -2.59 -0.31
N ARG A 296 31.77 -1.75 -1.17
CA ARG A 296 31.84 -0.29 -0.95
C ARG A 296 30.45 0.34 -0.83
N TRP A 297 29.52 -0.03 -1.73
CA TRP A 297 28.12 0.41 -1.68
C TRP A 297 27.43 0.01 -0.37
N ASN A 298 27.59 -1.24 0.08
CA ASN A 298 26.99 -1.74 1.31
C ASN A 298 27.54 -1.06 2.56
N ARG A 299 28.83 -0.70 2.58
CA ARG A 299 29.44 0.09 3.66
C ARG A 299 28.79 1.47 3.74
N ILE A 300 28.77 2.22 2.64
CA ILE A 300 28.17 3.57 2.60
C ILE A 300 26.68 3.50 2.98
N ARG A 301 25.95 2.50 2.51
CA ARG A 301 24.53 2.30 2.87
C ARG A 301 24.33 2.09 4.38
N ARG A 302 25.22 1.33 5.03
CA ARG A 302 25.19 1.11 6.49
C ARG A 302 25.53 2.36 7.28
N GLU A 303 26.31 3.28 6.71
CA GLU A 303 26.60 4.58 7.32
C GLU A 303 25.44 5.58 7.14
N ILE A 304 24.75 5.54 5.99
CA ILE A 304 23.60 6.44 5.70
C ILE A 304 22.39 6.13 6.60
N THR A 305 22.06 4.85 6.77
CA THR A 305 20.78 4.46 7.38
C THR A 305 20.64 4.93 8.84
N PRO A 306 21.63 4.73 9.73
CA PRO A 306 21.57 5.22 11.11
C PRO A 306 21.54 6.75 11.20
N LYS A 307 22.25 7.47 10.32
CA LYS A 307 22.28 8.94 10.32
C LYS A 307 20.90 9.55 10.03
N ILE A 308 20.14 8.94 9.12
CA ILE A 308 18.74 9.33 8.88
C ILE A 308 17.86 8.96 10.07
N GLY A 309 18.13 7.83 10.73
CA GLY A 309 17.41 7.42 11.94
C GLY A 309 17.67 8.28 13.19
N GLN A 310 18.77 9.02 13.22
CA GLN A 310 19.14 9.92 14.33
C GLN A 310 18.54 11.32 14.20
N LEU A 311 17.66 11.55 13.23
CA LEU A 311 17.06 12.86 13.00
C LEU A 311 16.10 13.21 14.13
N THR A 312 16.40 14.31 14.82
CA THR A 312 15.53 14.93 15.81
C THR A 312 15.04 16.28 15.29
N ASN A 313 14.08 16.90 15.98
CA ASN A 313 13.56 18.22 15.59
C ASN A 313 14.51 19.40 15.95
N ASN A 314 15.79 19.12 16.23
CA ASN A 314 16.79 20.15 16.52
C ASN A 314 17.57 20.54 15.25
N ASN A 315 17.48 21.82 14.87
CA ASN A 315 18.15 22.37 13.69
C ASN A 315 19.67 22.12 13.66
N GLU A 316 20.36 22.16 14.80
CA GLU A 316 21.81 21.92 14.84
C GLU A 316 22.16 20.47 14.50
N VAL A 317 21.37 19.52 15.01
CA VAL A 317 21.51 18.09 14.72
C VAL A 317 21.23 17.83 13.25
N ILE A 318 20.16 18.44 12.71
CA ILE A 318 19.80 18.34 11.30
C ILE A 318 20.94 18.84 10.41
N GLN A 319 21.50 20.01 10.70
CA GLN A 319 22.62 20.57 9.94
C GLN A 319 23.88 19.69 10.02
N ARG A 320 24.19 19.13 11.20
CA ARG A 320 25.31 18.20 11.39
C ARG A 320 25.13 16.95 10.53
N VAL A 321 23.97 16.31 10.62
CA VAL A 321 23.63 15.11 9.82
C VAL A 321 23.69 15.41 8.32
N CYS A 322 23.16 16.56 7.87
CA CYS A 322 23.23 17.01 6.48
C CYS A 322 24.68 17.12 5.99
N LYS A 323 25.57 17.76 6.76
CA LYS A 323 26.99 17.92 6.41
C LYS A 323 27.73 16.58 6.34
N GLU A 324 27.47 15.69 7.30
CA GLU A 324 28.08 14.35 7.32
C GLU A 324 27.63 13.49 6.14
N LEU A 325 26.33 13.47 5.85
CA LEU A 325 25.76 12.75 4.72
C LEU A 325 26.19 13.35 3.38
N LEU A 326 26.33 14.68 3.28
CA LEU A 326 26.86 15.34 2.09
C LEU A 326 28.31 14.92 1.85
N LYS A 327 29.15 14.89 2.89
CA LYS A 327 30.52 14.41 2.80
C LYS A 327 30.59 12.96 2.30
N LEU A 328 29.68 12.10 2.74
CA LEU A 328 29.60 10.70 2.28
C LEU A 328 29.13 10.58 0.83
N CYS A 329 28.11 11.37 0.45
CA CYS A 329 27.46 11.31 -0.85
C CYS A 329 28.02 12.30 -1.88
N HIS A 330 29.13 12.98 -1.58
CA HIS A 330 29.68 14.01 -2.46
C HIS A 330 30.12 13.40 -3.81
N PRO A 331 29.80 14.01 -4.96
CA PRO A 331 30.11 13.45 -6.29
C PRO A 331 31.59 13.13 -6.48
N SER A 332 32.50 13.92 -5.89
CA SER A 332 33.95 13.69 -5.99
C SER A 332 34.40 12.34 -5.43
N ASN A 333 33.67 11.76 -4.48
CA ASN A 333 34.00 10.44 -3.92
C ASN A 333 33.76 9.30 -4.92
N PHE A 334 33.08 9.59 -6.02
CA PHE A 334 32.60 8.61 -6.99
C PHE A 334 33.06 8.93 -8.42
N ALA A 335 34.12 9.73 -8.58
CA ALA A 335 34.70 10.06 -9.89
C ALA A 335 34.98 8.81 -10.73
N ASP A 336 35.36 7.71 -10.08
CA ASP A 336 35.72 6.44 -10.73
C ASP A 336 34.50 5.60 -11.15
N SER A 337 33.32 5.85 -10.57
CA SER A 337 32.12 5.03 -10.83
C SER A 337 30.82 5.81 -10.64
N GLN A 338 30.28 6.29 -11.77
CA GLN A 338 28.97 6.94 -11.80
C GLN A 338 27.82 5.99 -11.41
N ASP A 339 27.97 4.69 -11.66
CA ASP A 339 26.96 3.71 -11.26
C ASP A 339 26.86 3.56 -9.75
N LEU A 340 28.01 3.59 -9.05
CA LEU A 340 28.06 3.58 -7.59
C LEU A 340 27.40 4.84 -7.03
N TYR A 341 27.66 6.01 -7.61
CA TYR A 341 27.01 7.26 -7.21
C TYR A 341 25.48 7.15 -7.28
N MET A 342 24.93 6.71 -8.41
CA MET A 342 23.49 6.51 -8.59
C MET A 342 22.91 5.50 -7.57
N ALA A 343 23.65 4.43 -7.26
CA ALA A 343 23.25 3.42 -6.28
C ALA A 343 23.26 3.96 -4.84
N VAL A 344 24.21 4.85 -4.50
CA VAL A 344 24.26 5.54 -3.20
C VAL A 344 23.11 6.53 -3.06
N LEU A 345 22.82 7.35 -4.08
CA LEU A 345 21.67 8.25 -4.07
C LEU A 345 20.34 7.49 -3.96
N CYS A 346 20.24 6.30 -4.57
CA CYS A 346 19.09 5.40 -4.38
C CYS A 346 18.96 4.90 -2.94
N SER A 347 20.08 4.58 -2.28
CA SER A 347 20.10 4.18 -0.87
C SER A 347 19.69 5.34 0.05
N LEU A 348 20.21 6.54 -0.18
CA LEU A 348 19.84 7.76 0.57
C LEU A 348 18.36 8.07 0.42
N SER A 349 17.85 8.10 -0.82
CA SER A 349 16.43 8.32 -1.10
C SER A 349 15.56 7.26 -0.43
N LYS A 350 15.97 5.99 -0.48
CA LYS A 350 15.24 4.89 0.17
C LYS A 350 15.25 5.03 1.70
N ALA A 351 16.36 5.44 2.31
CA ALA A 351 16.45 5.61 3.76
C ALA A 351 15.51 6.71 4.26
N ILE A 352 15.50 7.88 3.60
CA ILE A 352 14.58 8.98 3.93
C ILE A 352 13.12 8.53 3.81
N LEU A 353 12.76 7.87 2.70
CA LEU A 353 11.39 7.41 2.49
C LEU A 353 11.00 6.26 3.43
N LEU A 354 11.93 5.40 3.86
CA LEU A 354 11.64 4.37 4.86
C LEU A 354 11.36 4.97 6.22
N GLN A 355 12.16 5.97 6.61
CA GLN A 355 11.96 6.68 7.87
C GLN A 355 10.61 7.40 7.88
N ALA A 356 10.25 8.03 6.77
CA ALA A 356 8.94 8.66 6.62
C ALA A 356 7.77 7.66 6.74
N GLU A 357 7.90 6.44 6.23
CA GLU A 357 6.85 5.43 6.38
C GLU A 357 6.65 4.94 7.82
N VAL A 358 7.69 4.98 8.65
CA VAL A 358 7.64 4.49 10.03
C VAL A 358 7.32 5.65 10.97
N GLU A 359 8.20 6.65 11.02
CA GLU A 359 8.12 7.72 12.02
C GLU A 359 7.08 8.77 11.69
N VAL A 360 6.90 9.17 10.42
CA VAL A 360 5.92 10.21 10.08
C VAL A 360 4.49 9.68 10.17
N THR A 361 4.32 8.38 9.90
CA THR A 361 3.05 7.68 10.13
C THR A 361 2.70 7.63 11.61
N ALA A 362 3.68 7.44 12.49
CA ALA A 362 3.48 7.45 13.95
C ALA A 362 3.32 8.88 14.51
N GLU A 363 4.20 9.80 14.10
CA GLU A 363 4.25 11.19 14.53
C GLU A 363 4.38 12.14 13.33
N LYS A 364 3.30 12.86 13.05
CA LYS A 364 3.21 13.82 11.93
C LYS A 364 4.29 14.91 11.95
N ARG A 365 4.77 15.31 13.13
CA ARG A 365 5.78 16.38 13.30
C ARG A 365 7.17 15.97 12.84
N SER A 366 7.49 14.67 12.88
CA SER A 366 8.76 14.10 12.41
C SER A 366 8.98 14.29 10.90
N ALA A 367 7.95 14.72 10.16
CA ALA A 367 8.09 15.11 8.75
C ALA A 367 8.99 16.33 8.55
N ILE A 368 9.05 17.25 9.52
CA ILE A 368 9.79 18.51 9.41
C ILE A 368 11.30 18.26 9.24
N PRO A 369 12.00 17.56 10.16
CA PRO A 369 13.42 17.31 10.02
C PRO A 369 13.73 16.49 8.76
N LEU A 370 12.93 15.48 8.44
CA LEU A 370 13.11 14.67 7.24
C LEU A 370 12.98 15.49 5.95
N ALA A 371 11.99 16.38 5.88
CA ALA A 371 11.81 17.26 4.72
C ALA A 371 12.94 18.26 4.57
N GLN A 372 13.46 18.84 5.66
CA GLN A 372 14.62 19.74 5.61
C GLN A 372 15.87 19.03 5.08
N VAL A 373 16.14 17.81 5.54
CA VAL A 373 17.26 16.99 5.06
C VAL A 373 17.09 16.64 3.58
N ALA A 374 15.91 16.19 3.18
CA ALA A 374 15.61 15.86 1.78
C ALA A 374 15.75 17.10 0.87
N PHE A 375 15.23 18.25 1.32
CA PHE A 375 15.32 19.52 0.61
C PHE A 375 16.78 20.00 0.47
N PHE A 376 17.59 19.87 1.52
CA PHE A 376 19.02 20.15 1.47
C PHE A 376 19.72 19.34 0.37
N PHE A 377 19.43 18.04 0.25
CA PHE A 377 20.02 17.21 -0.82
C PHE A 377 19.44 17.50 -2.20
N VAL A 378 18.18 17.93 -2.30
CA VAL A 378 17.59 18.39 -3.57
C VAL A 378 18.36 19.60 -4.12
N GLN A 379 18.89 20.46 -3.26
CA GLN A 379 19.69 21.62 -3.67
C GLN A 379 21.17 21.30 -3.89
N ASN A 380 21.76 20.41 -3.07
CA ASN A 380 23.22 20.23 -3.03
C ASN A 380 23.75 19.02 -3.81
N LEU A 381 22.91 18.04 -4.17
CA LEU A 381 23.34 16.85 -4.91
C LEU A 381 22.72 16.83 -6.31
N ASP A 382 23.59 16.80 -7.33
CA ASP A 382 23.14 16.58 -8.71
C ASP A 382 22.44 15.22 -8.83
N ARG A 383 21.41 15.14 -9.69
CA ARG A 383 20.57 13.96 -9.93
C ARG A 383 19.76 13.43 -8.74
N PHE A 384 20.07 13.79 -7.50
CA PHE A 384 19.29 13.40 -6.34
C PHE A 384 17.80 13.73 -6.46
N PRO A 385 17.38 14.94 -6.94
CA PRO A 385 15.96 15.24 -7.11
C PRO A 385 15.23 14.19 -7.96
N GLN A 386 15.81 13.78 -9.08
CA GLN A 386 15.20 12.82 -10.01
C GLN A 386 15.12 11.42 -9.38
N ILE A 387 16.16 11.01 -8.65
CA ILE A 387 16.23 9.70 -7.98
C ILE A 387 15.27 9.64 -6.79
N PHE A 388 15.22 10.70 -5.98
CA PHE A 388 14.31 10.82 -4.86
C PHE A 388 12.86 10.77 -5.35
N TYR A 389 12.56 11.55 -6.38
CA TYR A 389 11.24 11.58 -7.02
C TYR A 389 10.84 10.20 -7.58
N MET A 390 11.75 9.54 -8.30
CA MET A 390 11.58 8.18 -8.80
C MET A 390 11.27 7.17 -7.67
N LYS A 391 11.96 7.27 -6.53
CA LYS A 391 11.71 6.40 -5.36
C LYS A 391 10.39 6.72 -4.67
N LEU A 392 10.00 7.98 -4.62
CA LEU A 392 8.70 8.40 -4.10
C LEU A 392 7.58 7.80 -4.94
N VAL A 393 7.62 7.97 -6.27
CA VAL A 393 6.68 7.34 -7.22
C VAL A 393 6.68 5.82 -7.10
N GLN A 394 7.84 5.18 -6.90
CA GLN A 394 7.89 3.73 -6.66
C GLN A 394 7.05 3.29 -5.44
N ARG A 395 6.98 4.11 -4.39
CA ARG A 395 6.36 3.76 -3.10
C ARG A 395 4.92 4.23 -2.94
N THR A 396 4.56 5.27 -3.66
CA THR A 396 3.25 5.93 -3.61
C THR A 396 2.48 5.81 -4.93
N GLY A 397 3.05 5.16 -5.94
CA GLY A 397 2.42 5.00 -7.25
C GLY A 397 2.20 6.34 -7.94
N GLY A 398 0.94 6.64 -8.26
CA GLY A 398 0.52 7.87 -8.93
C GLY A 398 0.05 8.98 -7.98
N TRP A 399 0.41 8.95 -6.69
CA TRP A 399 0.00 10.00 -5.76
C TRP A 399 0.85 11.28 -5.78
N PRO A 400 2.17 11.27 -6.04
CA PRO A 400 2.97 12.51 -6.10
C PRO A 400 2.54 13.46 -7.22
N ILE A 401 2.09 12.88 -8.34
CA ILE A 401 1.36 13.57 -9.40
C ILE A 401 0.00 12.91 -9.45
N PRO A 402 -1.08 13.54 -8.95
CA PRO A 402 -2.41 12.94 -8.91
C PRO A 402 -2.82 12.39 -10.28
N VAL A 403 -2.59 11.10 -10.49
CA VAL A 403 -2.87 10.38 -11.73
C VAL A 403 -3.12 8.93 -11.41
N LYS A 404 -4.11 8.33 -12.07
CA LYS A 404 -4.30 6.88 -12.01
C LYS A 404 -3.24 6.23 -12.89
N PRO A 405 -2.33 5.39 -12.35
CA PRO A 405 -1.34 4.72 -13.16
C PRO A 405 -2.01 3.91 -14.28
N PRO A 406 -1.57 4.02 -15.55
CA PRO A 406 -2.06 3.14 -16.60
C PRO A 406 -1.65 1.69 -16.28
N PRO A 407 -2.49 0.69 -16.62
CA PRO A 407 -2.10 -0.70 -16.49
C PRO A 407 -0.89 -0.99 -17.39
N GLU A 408 0.16 -1.61 -16.85
CA GLU A 408 1.32 -2.10 -17.60
C GLU A 408 1.20 -3.63 -17.77
N GLU A 409 1.50 -4.15 -18.98
CA GLU A 409 1.50 -5.60 -19.23
C GLU A 409 2.50 -6.32 -18.32
N GLY A 410 2.07 -7.42 -17.71
CA GLY A 410 2.92 -8.24 -16.83
C GLY A 410 3.24 -7.66 -15.46
N VAL A 411 2.68 -6.50 -15.09
CA VAL A 411 2.84 -5.90 -13.75
C VAL A 411 1.48 -5.81 -13.06
N GLU A 412 1.38 -6.39 -11.87
CA GLU A 412 0.18 -6.26 -11.04
C GLU A 412 -0.13 -4.78 -10.76
N TYR A 413 -1.38 -4.37 -10.98
CA TYR A 413 -1.81 -3.00 -10.78
C TYR A 413 -1.57 -2.49 -9.34
N SER A 414 -1.68 -3.38 -8.34
CA SER A 414 -1.34 -3.10 -6.94
C SER A 414 0.08 -2.52 -6.80
N LYS A 415 1.05 -3.12 -7.50
CA LYS A 415 2.46 -2.68 -7.50
C LYS A 415 2.64 -1.34 -8.22
N LEU A 416 1.83 -1.04 -9.24
CA LEU A 416 1.82 0.27 -9.92
C LEU A 416 1.20 1.37 -9.06
N ALA A 417 0.16 1.03 -8.29
CA ALA A 417 -0.48 1.92 -7.33
C ALA A 417 0.32 2.07 -6.01
N GLY A 418 1.42 1.34 -5.85
CA GLY A 418 2.32 1.43 -4.69
C GLY A 418 1.87 0.64 -3.46
N PHE A 419 0.95 -0.32 -3.61
CA PHE A 419 0.59 -1.26 -2.55
C PHE A 419 1.72 -2.23 -2.26
N ARG A 420 1.83 -2.66 -1.00
CA ARG A 420 2.68 -3.80 -0.61
C ARG A 420 1.89 -5.11 -0.68
N GLU A 421 2.62 -6.21 -0.74
CA GLU A 421 2.04 -7.55 -0.61
C GLU A 421 1.47 -7.65 0.82
N ASP A 422 0.18 -7.99 0.94
CA ASP A 422 -0.60 -8.14 2.18
C ASP A 422 -0.90 -6.87 3.02
N GLU A 423 -0.80 -5.67 2.42
CA GLU A 423 -1.11 -4.42 3.13
C GLU A 423 -2.61 -4.08 3.09
N ALA A 424 -3.20 -3.83 4.27
CA ALA A 424 -4.59 -3.40 4.38
C ALA A 424 -4.78 -1.96 3.89
N LEU A 425 -5.98 -1.63 3.42
CA LEU A 425 -6.28 -0.29 2.89
C LEU A 425 -6.00 0.85 3.89
N PRO A 426 -6.35 0.77 5.20
CA PRO A 426 -6.04 1.82 6.18
C PRO A 426 -4.54 2.02 6.42
N GLU A 427 -3.77 0.92 6.41
CA GLU A 427 -2.32 0.95 6.56
C GLU A 427 -1.67 1.60 5.33
N TYR A 428 -2.14 1.24 4.14
CA TYR A 428 -1.73 1.86 2.88
C TYR A 428 -1.99 3.37 2.88
N ILE A 429 -3.20 3.79 3.26
CA ILE A 429 -3.58 5.21 3.35
C ILE A 429 -2.63 5.95 4.30
N SER A 430 -2.43 5.43 5.51
CA SER A 430 -1.58 6.06 6.54
C SER A 430 -0.14 6.18 6.06
N ARG A 431 0.40 5.12 5.45
CA ARG A 431 1.76 5.11 4.90
C ARG A 431 1.95 6.11 3.76
N VAL A 432 1.03 6.14 2.80
CA VAL A 432 1.09 7.08 1.67
C VAL A 432 0.93 8.50 2.18
N ALA A 433 0.05 8.76 3.14
CA ALA A 433 -0.10 10.07 3.78
C ALA A 433 1.20 10.51 4.48
N GLY A 434 1.88 9.63 5.21
CA GLY A 434 3.19 9.93 5.84
C GLY A 434 4.28 10.30 4.83
N LEU A 435 4.39 9.54 3.73
CA LEU A 435 5.31 9.82 2.62
C LEU A 435 4.99 11.17 1.95
N MET A 436 3.72 11.40 1.65
CA MET A 436 3.26 12.61 0.98
C MET A 436 3.39 13.84 1.87
N ARG A 437 3.26 13.70 3.19
CA ARG A 437 3.51 14.77 4.16
C ARG A 437 4.93 15.32 4.04
N VAL A 438 5.94 14.45 3.92
CA VAL A 438 7.32 14.86 3.65
C VAL A 438 7.45 15.54 2.30
N TYR A 439 6.85 14.97 1.24
CA TYR A 439 6.88 15.56 -0.09
C TYR A 439 6.27 16.97 -0.14
N PHE A 440 5.07 17.16 0.41
CA PHE A 440 4.42 18.46 0.48
C PHE A 440 5.25 19.46 1.25
N ARG A 441 5.86 19.05 2.37
CA ARG A 441 6.73 19.92 3.15
C ARG A 441 7.95 20.40 2.34
N ILE A 442 8.51 19.54 1.48
CA ILE A 442 9.59 19.93 0.56
C ILE A 442 9.11 21.00 -0.44
N LEU A 443 7.89 20.88 -0.99
CA LEU A 443 7.36 21.82 -2.00
C LEU A 443 7.14 23.24 -1.47
N ILE A 444 6.70 23.36 -0.23
CA ILE A 444 6.37 24.63 0.45
C ILE A 444 7.55 25.18 1.28
N THR A 445 8.71 24.51 1.27
CA THR A 445 9.90 25.04 1.94
C THR A 445 10.41 26.27 1.19
N PRO A 446 10.56 27.44 1.84
CA PRO A 446 11.09 28.64 1.21
C PRO A 446 12.49 28.41 0.63
N THR A 447 12.75 28.99 -0.53
CA THR A 447 14.04 28.82 -1.23
C THR A 447 14.44 30.06 -1.99
N ASP A 448 15.71 30.44 -1.85
CA ASP A 448 16.30 31.56 -2.59
C ASP A 448 16.85 31.12 -3.96
N GLN A 449 16.98 29.81 -4.19
CA GLN A 449 17.57 29.24 -5.40
C GLN A 449 16.52 28.52 -6.24
N PRO A 450 16.63 28.54 -7.59
CA PRO A 450 15.71 27.83 -8.45
C PRO A 450 15.81 26.32 -8.20
N THR A 451 14.74 25.73 -7.64
CA THR A 451 14.67 24.29 -7.39
C THR A 451 14.37 23.51 -8.67
N ASN A 452 14.73 22.22 -8.65
CA ASN A 452 14.39 21.28 -9.70
C ASN A 452 12.87 21.25 -9.94
N SER A 453 12.45 21.06 -11.20
CA SER A 453 11.05 21.13 -11.62
C SER A 453 10.08 20.31 -10.76
N PHE A 454 10.50 19.16 -10.22
CA PHE A 454 9.64 18.29 -9.40
C PHE A 454 9.38 18.81 -7.97
N PHE A 455 10.16 19.79 -7.50
CA PHE A 455 10.16 20.30 -6.13
C PHE A 455 9.92 21.81 -6.03
N ARG A 456 9.35 22.40 -7.08
CA ARG A 456 8.97 23.82 -7.07
C ARG A 456 7.68 24.03 -6.27
N PRO A 457 7.51 25.18 -5.59
CA PRO A 457 6.24 25.52 -4.94
C PRO A 457 5.05 25.46 -5.89
N THR A 458 5.23 25.78 -7.19
CA THR A 458 4.17 25.66 -8.22
C THR A 458 3.62 24.23 -8.37
N MET A 459 4.40 23.20 -8.00
CA MET A 459 3.92 21.82 -7.99
C MET A 459 2.86 21.59 -6.91
N TYR A 460 2.89 22.37 -5.82
CA TYR A 460 1.87 22.30 -4.79
C TYR A 460 0.51 22.79 -5.32
N TRP A 461 0.48 23.92 -6.02
CA TRP A 461 -0.73 24.37 -6.74
C TRP A 461 -1.18 23.34 -7.79
N THR A 462 -0.22 22.87 -8.60
CA THR A 462 -0.47 21.91 -9.69
C THR A 462 -1.04 20.60 -9.16
N TYR A 463 -0.63 20.17 -7.97
CA TYR A 463 -1.16 19.01 -7.29
C TYR A 463 -2.68 19.12 -7.08
N PHE A 464 -3.15 20.19 -6.44
CA PHE A 464 -4.58 20.39 -6.21
C PHE A 464 -5.36 20.57 -7.52
N ALA A 465 -4.82 21.32 -8.47
CA ALA A 465 -5.45 21.51 -9.78
C ALA A 465 -5.63 20.17 -10.52
N ARG A 466 -4.62 19.29 -10.49
CA ARG A 466 -4.68 17.94 -11.09
C ARG A 466 -5.64 17.03 -10.34
N LEU A 467 -5.60 17.04 -9.01
CA LEU A 467 -6.47 16.22 -8.17
C LEU A 467 -7.94 16.57 -8.37
N MET A 468 -8.27 17.86 -8.45
CA MET A 468 -9.65 18.34 -8.67
C MET A 468 -10.14 18.12 -10.09
N ARG A 469 -9.23 18.12 -11.07
CA ARG A 469 -9.58 17.85 -12.47
C ARG A 469 -9.94 16.38 -12.70
N ASP A 470 -9.27 15.45 -12.04
CA ASP A 470 -9.55 14.02 -12.18
C ASP A 470 -10.50 13.51 -11.09
N ARG A 471 -11.80 13.65 -11.37
CA ARG A 471 -12.88 13.21 -10.47
C ARG A 471 -12.76 11.74 -10.08
N ARG A 472 -12.16 10.89 -10.92
CA ARG A 472 -12.00 9.46 -10.64
C ARG A 472 -11.08 9.20 -9.45
N LEU A 473 -10.07 10.04 -9.23
CA LEU A 473 -9.16 9.91 -8.08
C LEU A 473 -9.85 10.27 -6.76
N LEU A 474 -10.80 11.20 -6.82
CA LEU A 474 -11.58 11.62 -5.66
C LEU A 474 -12.73 10.66 -5.37
N GLU A 475 -13.36 10.06 -6.38
CA GLU A 475 -14.48 9.13 -6.20
C GLU A 475 -14.05 7.70 -5.90
N SER A 476 -12.89 7.26 -6.40
CA SER A 476 -12.49 5.84 -6.35
C SER A 476 -12.13 5.33 -4.95
N GLY A 477 -11.96 6.21 -3.95
CA GLY A 477 -11.72 5.79 -2.58
C GLY A 477 -11.24 6.90 -1.64
N PRO A 478 -10.92 6.54 -0.38
CA PRO A 478 -10.56 7.48 0.69
C PRO A 478 -9.20 8.16 0.52
N VAL A 479 -8.33 7.66 -0.36
CA VAL A 479 -6.92 8.12 -0.46
C VAL A 479 -6.83 9.57 -0.96
N GLY A 480 -7.58 9.93 -2.00
CA GLY A 480 -7.55 11.29 -2.55
C GLY A 480 -7.89 12.38 -1.52
N PRO A 481 -9.05 12.28 -0.83
CA PRO A 481 -9.41 13.21 0.24
C PRO A 481 -8.41 13.20 1.41
N GLU A 482 -7.86 12.04 1.78
CA GLU A 482 -6.85 11.95 2.84
C GLU A 482 -5.59 12.76 2.49
N LEU A 483 -5.10 12.61 1.25
CA LEU A 483 -3.91 13.31 0.80
C LEU A 483 -4.18 14.80 0.61
N MET A 484 -5.40 15.18 0.25
CA MET A 484 -5.84 16.57 0.25
C MET A 484 -5.78 17.17 1.66
N ALA A 485 -6.36 16.49 2.66
CA ALA A 485 -6.26 16.91 4.06
C ALA A 485 -4.80 17.01 4.52
N THR A 486 -3.98 16.02 4.18
CA THR A 486 -2.55 15.98 4.51
C THR A 486 -1.79 17.16 3.89
N ALA A 487 -2.07 17.48 2.62
CA ALA A 487 -1.46 18.62 1.95
C ALA A 487 -1.81 19.93 2.67
N LEU A 488 -3.10 20.17 2.91
CA LEU A 488 -3.62 21.38 3.54
C LEU A 488 -3.08 21.59 4.96
N ASP A 489 -3.00 20.52 5.76
CA ASP A 489 -2.43 20.58 7.11
C ASP A 489 -0.94 20.98 7.08
N VAL A 490 -0.19 20.52 6.08
CA VAL A 490 1.26 20.78 5.97
C VAL A 490 1.58 22.19 5.50
N GLY A 491 0.84 22.69 4.50
CA GLY A 491 1.22 23.87 3.75
C GLY A 491 0.06 24.75 3.29
N GLY A 492 -1.17 24.50 3.73
CA GLY A 492 -2.33 25.27 3.28
C GLY A 492 -2.26 26.75 3.60
N VAL A 493 -1.75 27.10 4.79
CA VAL A 493 -1.53 28.51 5.21
C VAL A 493 -0.41 29.15 4.40
N GLN A 494 0.71 28.46 4.22
CA GLN A 494 1.86 28.97 3.45
C GLN A 494 1.54 29.09 1.96
N ALA A 495 0.75 28.17 1.41
CA ALA A 495 0.25 28.26 0.04
C ALA A 495 -0.62 29.49 -0.17
N ARG A 496 -1.36 29.94 0.85
CA ARG A 496 -2.08 31.22 0.79
C ARG A 496 -1.14 32.41 0.70
N GLU A 497 -0.04 32.40 1.44
CA GLU A 497 0.98 33.46 1.36
C GLU A 497 1.64 33.48 -0.03
N ILE A 498 1.89 32.31 -0.62
CA ILE A 498 2.53 32.17 -1.93
C ILE A 498 1.59 32.52 -3.10
N PHE A 499 0.35 32.03 -3.10
CA PHE A 499 -0.58 32.14 -4.24
C PHE A 499 -1.70 33.17 -4.03
N GLY A 500 -1.83 33.73 -2.83
CA GLY A 500 -2.76 34.81 -2.50
C GLY A 500 -4.23 34.50 -2.83
N LYS A 501 -4.89 35.43 -3.53
CA LYS A 501 -6.32 35.34 -3.87
C LYS A 501 -6.69 34.10 -4.69
N GLN A 502 -5.77 33.58 -5.51
CA GLN A 502 -6.05 32.38 -6.31
C GLN A 502 -6.19 31.14 -5.42
N TRP A 503 -5.42 31.07 -4.34
CA TRP A 503 -5.55 30.01 -3.35
C TRP A 503 -6.93 30.04 -2.68
N HIS A 504 -7.40 31.24 -2.32
CA HIS A 504 -8.72 31.40 -1.70
C HIS A 504 -9.84 30.88 -2.60
N LYS A 505 -9.84 31.23 -3.89
CA LYS A 505 -10.81 30.68 -4.87
C LYS A 505 -10.76 29.17 -4.98
N LEU A 506 -9.55 28.59 -4.93
CA LEU A 506 -9.39 27.15 -4.92
C LEU A 506 -9.95 26.53 -3.63
N MET A 507 -9.75 27.16 -2.47
CA MET A 507 -10.32 26.70 -1.20
C MET A 507 -11.85 26.78 -1.20
N GLU A 508 -12.45 27.84 -1.75
CA GLU A 508 -13.91 27.94 -1.93
C GLU A 508 -14.44 26.80 -2.82
N LEU A 509 -13.74 26.50 -3.92
CA LEU A 509 -14.09 25.39 -4.80
C LEU A 509 -13.98 24.04 -4.07
N LEU A 510 -12.91 23.81 -3.31
CA LEU A 510 -12.74 22.61 -2.49
C LEU A 510 -13.85 22.49 -1.45
N TYR A 511 -14.17 23.58 -0.75
CA TYR A 511 -15.23 23.62 0.26
C TYR A 511 -16.56 23.18 -0.35
N SER A 512 -16.96 23.81 -1.47
CA SER A 512 -18.20 23.46 -2.16
C SER A 512 -18.24 21.97 -2.55
N GLY A 513 -17.16 21.44 -3.14
CA GLY A 513 -17.07 20.04 -3.55
C GLY A 513 -17.07 19.05 -2.38
N LEU A 514 -16.49 19.41 -1.23
CA LEU A 514 -16.46 18.57 -0.04
C LEU A 514 -17.80 18.60 0.73
N THR A 515 -18.55 19.70 0.65
CA THR A 515 -19.89 19.82 1.27
C THR A 515 -21.01 19.16 0.48
N ASP A 516 -20.81 18.85 -0.81
CA ASP A 516 -21.81 18.18 -1.66
C ASP A 516 -21.89 16.67 -1.38
N VAL A 517 -22.36 16.33 -0.18
CA VAL A 517 -22.53 14.95 0.31
C VAL A 517 -23.68 14.22 -0.40
N ASN A 518 -24.63 14.97 -0.98
CA ASN A 518 -25.83 14.43 -1.63
C ASN A 518 -25.61 14.06 -3.10
N SER A 519 -24.45 14.40 -3.67
CA SER A 519 -24.08 13.96 -5.01
C SER A 519 -24.07 12.43 -5.14
N GLU A 520 -24.41 11.90 -6.33
CA GLU A 520 -24.43 10.46 -6.58
C GLU A 520 -23.08 9.78 -6.24
N ASN A 521 -21.99 10.53 -6.46
CA ASN A 521 -20.60 10.17 -6.17
C ASN A 521 -19.90 11.28 -5.35
N PRO A 522 -20.00 11.23 -4.01
CA PRO A 522 -19.34 12.21 -3.16
C PRO A 522 -17.82 11.98 -3.13
N ILE A 523 -17.05 13.04 -2.88
CA ILE A 523 -15.60 12.97 -2.71
C ILE A 523 -15.25 11.99 -1.59
N GLY A 524 -14.37 11.02 -1.85
CA GLY A 524 -14.02 9.93 -0.95
C GLY A 524 -14.94 8.71 -1.01
N GLY A 525 -16.04 8.78 -1.75
CA GLY A 525 -17.06 7.74 -1.82
C GLY A 525 -17.94 7.66 -0.57
N LYS A 526 -18.71 6.57 -0.48
CA LYS A 526 -19.69 6.31 0.59
C LYS A 526 -19.16 5.41 1.71
N THR A 527 -17.87 5.07 1.67
CA THR A 527 -17.25 4.26 2.73
C THR A 527 -17.06 5.09 4.00
N PRO A 528 -17.02 4.46 5.19
CA PRO A 528 -16.78 5.20 6.43
C PRO A 528 -15.40 5.87 6.43
N GLU A 529 -14.37 5.22 5.88
CA GLU A 529 -13.02 5.81 5.74
C GLU A 529 -13.04 7.02 4.79
N GLY A 530 -13.81 6.92 3.71
CA GLY A 530 -13.97 8.00 2.73
C GLY A 530 -14.67 9.21 3.31
N THR A 531 -15.71 8.96 4.10
CA THR A 531 -16.44 10.01 4.83
C THR A 531 -15.54 10.67 5.87
N ALA A 532 -14.79 9.89 6.66
CA ALA A 532 -13.85 10.43 7.63
C ALA A 532 -12.72 11.25 6.98
N ALA A 533 -12.20 10.81 5.83
CA ALA A 533 -11.18 11.54 5.08
C ALA A 533 -11.73 12.85 4.49
N ARG A 534 -12.96 12.83 3.95
CA ARG A 534 -13.67 14.03 3.48
C ARG A 534 -13.88 15.05 4.59
N THR A 535 -14.36 14.61 5.76
CA THR A 535 -14.55 15.51 6.92
C THR A 535 -13.24 16.14 7.37
N ARG A 536 -12.14 15.37 7.40
CA ARG A 536 -10.82 15.91 7.73
C ARG A 536 -10.32 16.92 6.72
N ALA A 537 -10.52 16.67 5.42
CA ALA A 537 -10.19 17.66 4.38
C ALA A 537 -11.00 18.94 4.56
N LEU A 538 -12.30 18.84 4.86
CA LEU A 538 -13.18 19.98 5.08
C LEU A 538 -12.69 20.86 6.25
N LEU A 539 -12.35 20.24 7.38
CA LEU A 539 -11.83 20.96 8.56
C LEU A 539 -10.53 21.71 8.26
N GLU A 540 -9.62 21.11 7.47
CA GLU A 540 -8.39 21.81 7.08
C GLU A 540 -8.66 22.95 6.09
N VAL A 541 -9.65 22.81 5.19
CA VAL A 541 -10.07 23.92 4.32
C VAL A 541 -10.61 25.09 5.16
N GLU A 542 -11.50 24.82 6.12
CA GLU A 542 -12.04 25.84 7.02
C GLU A 542 -10.94 26.55 7.82
N LYS A 543 -9.99 25.80 8.36
CA LYS A 543 -8.83 26.34 9.06
C LYS A 543 -7.99 27.25 8.19
N VAL A 544 -7.75 26.89 6.92
CA VAL A 544 -6.97 27.72 5.97
C VAL A 544 -7.74 28.99 5.55
N MET A 545 -9.07 28.90 5.42
CA MET A 545 -9.91 30.07 5.12
C MET A 545 -10.02 31.04 6.30
N ASN A 546 -9.98 30.54 7.54
CA ASN A 546 -10.11 31.33 8.77
C ASN A 546 -8.79 31.83 9.37
N SER A 547 -7.65 31.28 8.96
CA SER A 547 -6.32 31.80 9.34
C SER A 547 -6.10 33.19 8.73
#